data_AF-A0A9P7K3V2-F1
#
_entry.id   AF-A0A9P7K3V2-F1
#
_cell.length_a   1.000
_cell.length_b   1.000
_cell.length_c   1.000
_cell.angle_alpha   90.00
_cell.angle_beta   90.00
_cell.angle_gamma   90.00
#
_symmetry.space_group_name_H-M   'P 1'
#
loop_
_entity.id
_entity.type
_entity.pdbx_description
1 polymer ?
#
loop_
_entity_poly.entity_id
_entity_poly.type
_entity_poly.pdbx_seq_one_letter_code
_entity_poly.pdbx_strand_id
1 'polypeptide(L)'
;MAVPLYNAEIAPPEVRGSLVALQQLAITFGIMISFWIDYGTNYIGGTGMGQREAAWRIPLALQLVPAITLGLGILFMPFSPRWLVNQGRDDEALAVLSRARGLPPDSDLVQIEFLSVQN
;
A
#
# COMPACT_ATOMS: atom_id res chain seq x y z
N MET A 1 7.75 5.77 4.43
CA MET A 1 6.81 6.75 5.01
C MET A 1 5.73 7.23 4.02
N ALA A 2 5.80 6.89 2.72
CA ALA A 2 4.81 7.33 1.73
C ALA A 2 3.43 6.63 1.84
N VAL A 3 3.38 5.34 2.14
CA VAL A 3 2.13 4.54 2.15
C VAL A 3 1.15 4.96 3.27
N PRO A 4 1.58 5.14 4.53
CA PRO A 4 0.66 5.58 5.58
C PRO A 4 0.14 7.01 5.35
N LEU A 5 0.95 7.88 4.75
CA LEU A 5 0.56 9.24 4.38
C LEU A 5 -0.52 9.21 3.31
N TYR A 6 -0.30 8.46 2.23
CA TYR A 6 -1.28 8.27 1.16
C TYR A 6 -2.60 7.68 1.67
N ASN A 7 -2.53 6.65 2.52
CA ASN A 7 -3.72 6.08 3.16
C ASN A 7 -4.43 7.09 4.06
N ALA A 8 -3.69 7.92 4.81
CA ALA A 8 -4.28 8.95 5.66
C ALA A 8 -4.96 10.08 4.88
N GLU A 9 -4.51 10.34 3.64
CA GLU A 9 -5.04 11.38 2.75
C GLU A 9 -6.29 10.93 1.97
N ILE A 10 -6.41 9.63 1.68
CA ILE A 10 -7.57 9.09 0.94
C ILE A 10 -8.64 8.53 1.87
N ALA A 11 -8.25 8.05 3.05
CA ALA A 11 -9.17 7.45 4.01
C ALA A 11 -10.25 8.45 4.49
N PRO A 12 -11.53 8.02 4.53
CA PRO A 12 -12.55 8.76 5.28
C PRO A 12 -12.14 8.90 6.75
N PRO A 13 -12.43 10.03 7.41
CA PRO A 13 -12.04 10.30 8.80
C PRO A 13 -12.45 9.19 9.77
N GLU A 14 -13.60 8.57 9.51
CA GLU A 14 -14.25 7.53 10.32
C GLU A 14 -13.48 6.20 10.35
N VAL A 15 -12.80 5.84 9.25
CA VAL A 15 -12.15 4.52 9.08
C VAL A 15 -10.63 4.60 8.95
N ARG A 16 -10.07 5.82 8.96
CA ARG A 16 -8.62 6.05 8.82
C ARG A 16 -7.78 5.24 9.81
N GLY A 17 -8.20 5.18 11.07
CA GLY A 17 -7.51 4.38 12.10
C GLY A 17 -7.49 2.88 11.75
N SER A 18 -8.62 2.34 11.31
CA SER A 18 -8.71 0.94 10.90
C SER A 18 -7.90 0.62 9.65
N LEU A 19 -7.85 1.53 8.66
CA LEU A 19 -7.04 1.34 7.46
C LEU A 19 -5.54 1.31 7.76
N VAL A 20 -5.06 2.18 8.66
CA VAL A 20 -3.67 2.15 9.12
C VAL A 20 -3.38 0.88 9.92
N ALA A 21 -4.31 0.45 10.78
CA ALA A 21 -4.17 -0.81 11.52
C ALA A 21 -4.13 -2.04 10.60
N LEU A 22 -4.96 -2.07 9.56
CA LEU A 22 -4.94 -3.12 8.54
C LEU A 22 -3.62 -3.18 7.78
N GLN A 23 -3.04 -2.02 7.44
CA GLN A 23 -1.71 -1.97 6.84
C GLN A 23 -0.67 -2.60 7.76
N GLN A 24 -0.66 -2.25 9.05
CA GLN A 24 0.27 -2.82 10.02
C GLN A 24 0.04 -4.33 10.19
N LEU A 25 -1.22 -4.77 10.24
CA LEU A 25 -1.59 -6.17 10.31
C LEU A 25 -1.06 -6.94 9.09
N ALA A 26 -1.22 -6.39 7.88
CA ALA A 26 -0.71 -7.00 6.66
C ALA A 26 0.82 -7.14 6.66
N ILE A 27 1.54 -6.14 7.18
CA ILE A 27 3.00 -6.20 7.33
C ILE A 27 3.38 -7.33 8.30
N THR A 28 2.78 -7.36 9.49
CA THR A 28 3.06 -8.40 10.50
C THR A 28 2.72 -9.80 9.98
N PHE A 29 1.60 -9.94 9.27
CA PHE A 29 1.18 -11.19 8.65
C PHE A 29 2.15 -11.65 7.56
N GLY A 30 2.64 -10.73 6.71
CA GLY A 30 3.65 -11.03 5.71
C GLY A 30 4.98 -11.49 6.33
N ILE A 31 5.43 -10.84 7.40
CA ILE A 31 6.63 -11.24 8.14
C ILE A 31 6.44 -12.64 8.74
N MET A 32 5.28 -12.91 9.33
CA MET A 32 4.96 -14.23 9.88
C MET A 32 5.07 -15.32 8.80
N ILE A 33 4.48 -15.12 7.62
CA ILE A 33 4.58 -16.06 6.50
C ILE A 33 6.03 -16.24 6.04
N SER A 34 6.82 -15.16 5.97
CA SER A 34 8.25 -15.24 5.62
C SER A 34 9.01 -16.18 6.55
N PHE A 35 8.76 -16.10 7.87
CA PHE A 35 9.42 -16.99 8.82
C PHE A 35 9.04 -18.47 8.60
N TRP A 36 7.78 -18.77 8.26
CA TRP A 36 7.37 -20.14 7.95
C TRP A 36 8.03 -20.67 6.66
N ILE A 37 8.16 -19.81 5.64
CA ILE A 37 8.85 -20.14 4.39
C ILE A 37 10.34 -20.40 4.67
N ASP A 38 11.01 -19.49 5.39
CA ASP A 38 12.44 -19.61 5.71
C ASP A 38 12.71 -20.87 6.54
N TYR A 39 11.83 -21.19 7.49
CA TYR A 39 11.91 -22.44 8.24
C TYR A 39 11.74 -23.66 7.33
N GLY A 40 10.77 -23.65 6.42
CA GLY A 40 10.54 -24.74 5.47
C GLY A 40 11.69 -24.93 4.47
N THR A 41 12.30 -23.85 3.98
CA THR A 41 13.41 -23.92 3.03
C THR A 41 14.75 -24.24 3.70
N ASN A 42 14.88 -24.03 5.01
CA ASN A 42 16.09 -24.37 5.77
C ASN A 42 16.45 -25.87 5.70
N TYR A 43 15.44 -26.74 5.54
CA TYR A 43 15.65 -28.19 5.45
C TYR A 43 15.96 -28.69 4.02
N ILE A 44 15.99 -27.80 3.02
CA ILE A 44 16.26 -28.18 1.62
C ILE A 44 17.75 -28.51 1.45
N GLY A 45 18.05 -29.80 1.35
CA GLY A 45 19.41 -30.31 1.14
C GLY A 45 20.12 -30.81 2.41
N GLY A 46 19.40 -30.98 3.53
CA GLY A 46 19.97 -31.38 4.82
C GLY A 46 20.44 -30.19 5.68
N THR A 47 20.98 -30.44 6.86
CA THR A 47 21.53 -29.41 7.77
C THR A 47 23.05 -29.59 7.91
N GLY A 48 23.84 -28.55 7.60
CA GLY A 48 25.32 -28.59 7.64
C GLY A 48 25.99 -28.40 6.27
N MET A 49 27.19 -28.96 6.06
CA MET A 49 28.02 -28.78 4.84
C MET A 49 27.39 -29.28 3.52
N GLY A 50 26.21 -29.92 3.56
CA GLY A 50 25.47 -30.39 2.38
C GLY A 50 24.29 -29.50 1.95
N GLN A 51 24.03 -28.40 2.66
CA GLN A 51 22.90 -27.51 2.33
C GLN A 51 23.01 -27.01 0.88
N ARG A 52 21.92 -27.18 0.12
CA ARG A 52 21.86 -26.65 -1.25
C ARG A 52 21.69 -25.14 -1.19
N GLU A 53 22.33 -24.43 -2.11
CA GLU A 53 22.14 -22.97 -2.30
C GLU A 53 20.66 -22.59 -2.53
N ALA A 54 19.82 -23.55 -2.90
CA ALA A 54 18.38 -23.37 -3.02
C ALA A 54 17.70 -22.93 -1.69
N ALA A 55 18.26 -23.28 -0.52
CA ALA A 55 17.68 -22.97 0.78
C ALA A 55 17.54 -21.46 1.04
N TRP A 56 18.48 -20.64 0.56
CA TRP A 56 18.45 -19.18 0.71
C TRP A 56 17.93 -18.45 -0.54
N ARG A 57 18.07 -19.05 -1.73
CA ARG A 57 17.59 -18.44 -2.98
C ARG A 57 16.08 -18.48 -3.12
N ILE A 58 15.42 -19.55 -2.67
CA ILE A 58 13.97 -19.73 -2.82
C ILE A 58 13.18 -18.68 -2.01
N PRO A 59 13.46 -18.43 -0.72
CA PRO A 59 12.76 -17.40 0.02
C PRO A 59 12.96 -16.01 -0.58
N LEU A 60 14.20 -15.70 -1.02
CA LEU A 60 14.51 -14.43 -1.65
C LEU A 60 13.74 -14.23 -2.96
N ALA A 61 13.69 -15.28 -3.80
CA ALA A 61 12.92 -15.24 -5.05
C ALA A 61 11.41 -15.14 -4.79
N LEU A 62 10.92 -15.77 -3.73
CA LEU A 62 9.50 -15.73 -3.37
C LEU A 62 9.09 -14.33 -2.85
N GLN A 63 9.97 -13.62 -2.15
CA GLN A 63 9.73 -12.23 -1.73
C GLN A 63 9.58 -11.27 -2.92
N LEU A 64 10.14 -11.58 -4.09
CA LEU A 64 9.96 -10.77 -5.30
C LEU A 64 8.52 -10.81 -5.82
N VAL A 65 7.78 -11.90 -5.59
CA VAL A 65 6.39 -12.04 -6.08
C VAL A 65 5.46 -10.93 -5.50
N PRO A 66 5.34 -10.76 -4.17
CA PRO A 66 4.52 -9.68 -3.62
C PRO A 66 5.10 -8.29 -3.93
N ALA A 67 6.43 -8.15 -4.02
CA ALA A 67 7.06 -6.88 -4.37
C ALA A 67 6.70 -6.42 -5.80
N ILE A 68 6.75 -7.32 -6.78
CA ILE A 68 6.35 -7.05 -8.17
C ILE A 68 4.84 -6.80 -8.24
N THR A 69 4.04 -7.60 -7.54
CA THR A 69 2.58 -7.44 -7.51
C THR A 69 2.19 -6.05 -6.99
N LEU A 70 2.81 -5.59 -5.89
CA LEU A 70 2.61 -4.24 -5.37
C LEU A 70 3.14 -3.17 -6.34
N GLY A 71 4.32 -3.37 -6.93
CA GLY A 71 4.90 -2.45 -7.91
C GLY A 71 3.99 -2.23 -9.12
N LEU A 72 3.43 -3.31 -9.67
CA LEU A 72 2.44 -3.24 -10.75
C LEU A 72 1.14 -2.57 -10.28
N GLY A 73 0.68 -2.86 -9.06
CA GLY A 73 -0.53 -2.25 -8.49
C GLY A 73 -0.42 -0.73 -8.32
N ILE A 74 0.77 -0.22 -7.97
CA ILE A 74 1.01 1.23 -7.84
C ILE A 74 0.85 1.96 -9.17
N LEU A 75 1.17 1.33 -10.31
CA LEU A 75 0.99 1.95 -11.63
C LEU A 75 -0.48 2.23 -11.98
N PHE A 76 -1.41 1.52 -11.34
CA PHE A 76 -2.85 1.71 -11.55
C PHE A 76 -3.51 2.59 -10.47
N MET A 77 -2.78 2.99 -9.42
CA MET A 77 -3.35 3.81 -8.36
C MET A 77 -3.37 5.30 -8.73
N PRO A 78 -4.46 6.03 -8.40
CA PRO A 78 -4.52 7.46 -8.60
C PRO A 78 -3.51 8.19 -7.70
N PHE A 79 -3.07 9.37 -8.11
CA PHE A 79 -2.21 10.20 -7.28
C PHE A 79 -2.96 10.77 -6.07
N SER A 80 -2.23 11.12 -5.01
CA SER A 80 -2.80 11.79 -3.84
C SER A 80 -3.48 13.11 -4.26
N PRO A 81 -4.70 13.40 -3.77
CA PRO A 81 -5.39 14.67 -4.02
C PRO A 81 -4.55 15.89 -3.60
N ARG A 82 -3.83 15.82 -2.47
CA ARG A 82 -2.96 16.91 -2.01
C ARG A 82 -1.82 17.19 -2.97
N TRP A 83 -1.24 16.15 -3.53
CA TRP A 83 -0.18 16.29 -4.52
C TRP A 83 -0.71 16.91 -5.82
N LEU A 84 -1.91 16.51 -6.25
CA LEU A 84 -2.55 17.06 -7.45
C LEU A 84 -2.86 18.57 -7.28
N VAL A 85 -3.37 19.00 -6.13
CA VAL A 85 -3.59 20.42 -5.82
C VAL A 85 -2.29 21.21 -5.78
N ASN A 86 -1.23 20.67 -5.17
CA ASN A 86 0.09 21.33 -5.17
C ASN A 86 0.70 21.51 -6.58
N GLN A 87 0.29 20.68 -7.54
CA GLN A 87 0.72 20.77 -8.94
C GLN A 87 -0.24 21.61 -9.80
N GLY A 88 -1.26 22.24 -9.21
CA GLY A 88 -2.26 23.04 -9.91
C GLY A 88 -3.23 22.22 -10.76
N ARG A 89 -3.38 20.92 -10.49
CA ARG A 89 -4.28 19.99 -11.21
C ARG A 89 -5.57 19.76 -10.42
N ASP A 90 -6.29 20.85 -10.19
CA ASP A 90 -7.46 20.90 -9.31
C ASP A 90 -8.62 20.04 -9.81
N ASP A 91 -8.87 20.02 -11.13
CA ASP A 91 -9.91 19.20 -11.74
C ASP A 91 -9.70 17.69 -11.51
N GLU A 92 -8.44 17.25 -11.55
CA GLU A 92 -8.09 15.85 -11.28
C GLU A 92 -8.16 15.52 -9.79
N ALA A 93 -7.77 16.46 -8.92
CA ALA A 93 -7.92 16.30 -7.48
C ALA A 93 -9.41 16.13 -7.10
N LEU A 94 -10.30 16.94 -7.68
CA LEU A 94 -11.75 16.83 -7.54
C LEU A 94 -12.29 15.50 -8.05
N ALA A 95 -11.82 15.03 -9.21
CA ALA A 95 -12.23 13.73 -9.75
C ALA A 95 -11.81 12.56 -8.85
N VAL A 96 -10.60 12.61 -8.29
CA VAL A 96 -10.09 11.58 -7.36
C VAL A 96 -10.86 11.62 -6.02
N LEU A 97 -11.12 12.81 -5.47
CA LEU A 97 -11.92 13.00 -4.25
C LEU A 97 -13.37 12.53 -4.44
N SER A 98 -14.01 12.92 -5.53
CA SER A 98 -15.36 12.47 -5.91
C SER A 98 -15.43 10.94 -6.01
N ARG A 99 -14.45 10.31 -6.66
CA ARG A 99 -14.37 8.85 -6.77
C ARG A 99 -14.09 8.16 -5.44
N ALA A 100 -13.26 8.75 -4.58
CA ALA A 100 -12.94 8.22 -3.25
C ALA A 100 -14.12 8.31 -2.27
N ARG A 101 -14.97 9.34 -2.39
CA ARG A 101 -16.16 9.56 -1.56
C ARG A 101 -17.44 8.99 -2.16
N GLY A 102 -17.44 8.64 -3.45
CA GLY A 102 -18.62 8.15 -4.16
C GLY A 102 -19.72 9.21 -4.34
N LEU A 103 -19.36 10.50 -4.23
CA LEU A 103 -20.27 11.63 -4.30
C LEU A 103 -20.01 12.47 -5.55
N PRO A 104 -21.01 13.22 -6.07
CA PRO A 104 -20.80 14.15 -7.17
C PRO A 104 -19.72 15.19 -6.82
N PRO A 105 -18.95 15.68 -7.81
CA PRO A 105 -17.94 16.72 -7.59
C PRO A 105 -18.50 18.00 -6.95
N ASP A 106 -19.79 18.26 -7.16
CA ASP A 106 -20.51 19.44 -6.69
C ASP A 106 -21.13 19.26 -5.29
N SER A 107 -20.89 18.13 -4.63
CA SER A 107 -21.39 17.91 -3.27
C SER A 107 -20.62 18.78 -2.28
N ASP A 108 -21.34 19.45 -1.37
CA ASP A 108 -20.76 20.28 -0.31
C ASP A 108 -19.61 19.57 0.43
N LEU A 109 -19.74 18.26 0.69
CA LEU A 109 -18.72 17.47 1.38
C LEU A 109 -17.41 17.40 0.58
N VAL A 110 -17.49 17.21 -0.74
CA VAL A 110 -16.33 17.10 -1.63
C VAL A 110 -15.66 18.47 -1.80
N GLN A 111 -16.45 19.55 -1.90
CA GLN A 111 -15.93 20.91 -1.98
C GLN A 111 -15.25 21.35 -0.68
N ILE A 112 -15.85 21.07 0.48
CA ILE A 112 -15.25 21.37 1.79
C ILE A 112 -13.91 20.64 1.95
N GLU A 113 -13.85 19.37 1.54
CA GLU A 113 -12.63 18.59 1.63
C GLU A 113 -11.55 19.09 0.65
N PHE A 114 -11.93 19.46 -0.58
CA PHE A 114 -11.04 20.08 -1.55
C PHE A 114 -10.44 21.40 -1.02
N LEU A 115 -11.26 22.27 -0.43
CA LEU A 115 -10.82 23.53 0.17
C LEU A 115 -9.91 23.32 1.39
N SER A 116 -10.12 22.23 2.15
CA SER A 116 -9.24 21.86 3.27
C SER A 116 -7.87 21.38 2.84
N VAL A 117 -7.74 20.91 1.59
CA VAL A 117 -6.50 20.43 0.98
C VAL A 117 -5.71 21.58 0.33
N GLN A 118 -6.40 22.65 -0.06
CA GLN A 118 -5.82 23.85 -0.69
C GLN A 118 -5.28 24.88 0.32
N ASN A 119 -5.80 24.91 1.56
CA ASN A 119 -5.27 25.71 2.68
C ASN A 119 -4.14 25.01 3.42
#